data_AF-A0A496LFE5-F1
#
_entry.id   AF-A0A496LFE5-F1
#
_cell.length_a   1.000
_cell.length_b   1.000
_cell.length_c   1.000
_cell.angle_alpha   90.00
_cell.angle_beta   90.00
_cell.angle_gamma   90.00
#
_symmetry.space_group_name_H-M   'P 1'
#
loop_
_entity.id
_entity.type
_entity.pdbx_description
1 polymer ?
#
loop_
_entity_poly.entity_id
_entity_poly.type
_entity_poly.pdbx_seq_one_letter_code
_entity_poly.pdbx_strand_id
1 'polypeptide(L)' 'MINQDEIYTATEIVRNFSTVLNKIKNQEIKKALIVKNNKFEAVMISMSEFERLEKAVELLKAVYAKRSGGGE' A
#
# COMPACT_ATOMS: atom_id res chain seq x y z
N MET A 1 -5.00 10.60 5.02
CA MET A 1 -6.47 10.52 5.05
C MET A 1 -6.91 9.53 3.97
N ILE A 2 -7.87 8.66 4.25
CA ILE A 2 -8.40 7.70 3.25
C ILE A 2 -9.38 8.46 2.36
N ASN A 3 -9.21 8.37 1.03
CA ASN A 3 -10.20 8.91 0.10
C ASN A 3 -11.26 7.82 -0.19
N GLN A 4 -12.54 8.18 -0.20
CA GLN A 4 -13.63 7.24 -0.50
C GLN A 4 -13.53 6.68 -1.92
N ASP A 5 -13.00 7.46 -2.87
CA ASP A 5 -12.78 7.05 -4.27
C ASP A 5 -11.69 5.97 -4.43
N GLU A 6 -10.95 5.71 -3.35
CA GLU A 6 -9.93 4.65 -3.28
C GLU A 6 -10.49 3.36 -2.65
N ILE A 7 -11.77 3.29 -2.28
CA ILE A 7 -12.38 2.12 -1.65
C ILE A 7 -13.16 1.32 -2.69
N TYR A 8 -12.82 0.03 -2.82
CA TYR A 8 -13.43 -0.89 -3.76
C TYR A 8 -13.86 -2.16 -3.03
N THR A 9 -15.05 -2.66 -3.30
CA THR A 9 -15.41 -4.03 -2.95
C THR A 9 -14.57 -5.02 -3.76
N ALA A 10 -14.40 -6.23 -3.24
CA ALA A 10 -13.73 -7.30 -3.98
C ALA A 10 -14.35 -7.53 -5.38
N THR A 11 -15.68 -7.42 -5.50
CA THR A 11 -16.40 -7.56 -6.76
C THR A 11 -16.09 -6.41 -7.74
N GLU A 12 -15.99 -5.17 -7.26
CA GLU A 12 -15.63 -4.01 -8.10
C GLU A 12 -14.20 -4.11 -8.63
N ILE A 13 -13.26 -4.61 -7.82
CA ILE A 13 -11.88 -4.87 -8.26
C ILE A 13 -11.88 -5.88 -9.40
N VAL A 14 -12.59 -7.00 -9.28
CA VAL A 14 -12.63 -8.03 -10.33
C VAL A 14 -13.22 -7.47 -11.62
N ARG A 15 -14.32 -6.70 -11.54
CA ARG A 15 -15.01 -6.14 -12.71
C ARG A 15 -14.19 -5.04 -13.40
N ASN A 16 -13.41 -4.28 -12.64
CA ASN A 16 -12.69 -3.10 -13.13
C ASN A 16 -11.17 -3.25 -13.04
N PHE A 17 -10.66 -4.49 -12.98
CA PHE A 17 -9.27 -4.77 -12.60
C PHE A 17 -8.25 -3.97 -13.43
N SER A 18 -8.34 -4.06 -14.76
CA SER A 18 -7.41 -3.37 -15.67
C SER A 18 -7.45 -1.85 -15.48
N THR A 19 -8.64 -1.28 -15.29
CA THR A 19 -8.81 0.16 -15.05
C THR A 19 -8.17 0.58 -13.74
N VAL A 20 -8.44 -0.14 -12.65
CA VAL A 20 -7.87 0.18 -11.33
C VAL A 20 -6.35 0.02 -11.34
N LEU A 21 -5.84 -1.05 -11.96
CA LEU A 21 -4.41 -1.28 -12.12
C LEU A 21 -3.74 -0.15 -12.90
N ASN A 22 -4.33 0.30 -14.01
CA ASN A 22 -3.80 1.40 -14.80
C ASN A 22 -3.79 2.71 -14.03
N LYS A 23 -4.86 3.03 -13.29
CA LYS A 23 -4.90 4.22 -12.42
C LYS A 23 -3.79 4.22 -11.38
N ILE A 24 -3.51 3.08 -10.76
CA ILE A 24 -2.40 2.93 -9.80
C ILE A 24 -1.04 3.05 -10.50
N LYS A 25 -0.86 2.36 -11.63
CA LYS A 25 0.38 2.41 -12.42
C LYS A 25 0.72 3.82 -12.88
N ASN A 26 -0.29 4.57 -13.33
CA ASN A 26 -0.17 5.94 -13.80
C ASN A 26 -0.18 6.98 -12.67
N GLN A 27 -0.25 6.54 -11.41
CA GLN A 27 -0.32 7.40 -10.22
C GLN A 27 -1.52 8.36 -10.18
N GLU A 28 -2.60 8.03 -10.90
CA GLU A 28 -3.87 8.76 -10.87
C GLU A 28 -4.57 8.59 -9.51
N ILE A 29 -4.41 7.43 -8.89
CA ILE A 29 -4.77 7.17 -7.49
C ILE A 29 -3.56 6.57 -6.76
N LYS A 30 -3.45 6.83 -5.46
CA LYS A 30 -2.27 6.37 -4.69
C LYS A 30 -2.37 4.90 -4.32
N LYS A 31 -3.59 4.42 -4.10
CA LYS A 31 -3.88 3.05 -3.66
C LYS A 31 -5.34 2.70 -3.92
N ALA A 32 -5.64 1.42 -3.96
CA ALA A 32 -7.00 0.90 -3.87
C ALA A 32 -7.14 0.05 -2.61
N LEU A 33 -7.99 0.49 -1.68
CA LEU A 33 -8.39 -0.25 -0.49
C LEU A 33 -9.50 -1.23 -0.88
N ILE A 34 -9.28 -2.50 -0.58
CA ILE A 34 -10.19 -3.59 -0.93
C ILE A 34 -11.00 -3.95 0.31
N VAL A 35 -12.31 -3.86 0.20
CA VAL A 35 -13.26 -4.25 1.25
C VAL A 35 -14.04 -5.51 0.88
N LYS A 36 -14.29 -6.37 1.87
CA LYS A 36 -15.16 -7.54 1.77
C LYS A 36 -15.93 -7.68 3.08
N ASN A 37 -17.22 -7.98 3.02
CA ASN A 37 -18.06 -8.13 4.22
C ASN A 37 -17.92 -6.96 5.21
N ASN A 38 -17.88 -5.72 4.68
CA ASN A 38 -17.72 -4.47 5.43
C ASN A 38 -16.39 -4.34 6.22
N LYS A 39 -15.36 -5.09 5.85
CA LYS A 39 -14.01 -4.99 6.44
C LYS A 39 -12.97 -4.66 5.38
N PHE A 40 -11.97 -3.85 5.75
CA PHE A 40 -10.78 -3.65 4.93
C PHE A 40 -9.91 -4.90 4.99
N GLU A 41 -9.69 -5.53 3.84
CA GLU A 41 -8.98 -6.80 3.75
C GLU A 41 -7.58 -6.63 3.15
N ALA A 42 -7.44 -5.73 2.17
CA ALA A 42 -6.19 -5.55 1.45
C ALA A 42 -6.05 -4.14 0.88
N VAL A 43 -4.84 -3.82 0.44
CA VAL A 43 -4.55 -2.61 -0.33
C VAL A 43 -3.73 -2.99 -1.56
N MET A 44 -4.10 -2.43 -2.71
CA MET A 44 -3.29 -2.46 -3.92
C MET A 44 -2.54 -1.13 -4.05
N ILE A 45 -1.23 -1.20 -4.28
CA ILE A 45 -0.33 -0.07 -4.53
C ILE A 45 0.56 -0.40 -5.74
N SER A 46 1.24 0.60 -6.29
CA SER A 46 2.21 0.36 -7.36
C SER A 46 3.40 -0.44 -6.82
N MET A 47 4.06 -1.19 -7.70
CA MET A 47 5.28 -1.93 -7.34
C MET A 47 6.35 -0.99 -6.77
N SER A 48 6.54 0.17 -7.40
CA SER A 48 7.49 1.19 -6.94
C SER A 48 7.19 1.70 -5.53
N GLU A 49 5.91 1.84 -5.18
CA GLU A 49 5.51 2.27 -3.83
C GLU A 49 5.73 1.16 -2.81
N PHE A 50 5.47 -0.09 -3.18
CA PHE A 50 5.78 -1.25 -2.35
C PHE A 50 7.29 -1.33 -2.04
N GLU A 51 8.14 -1.26 -3.06
CA GLU A 51 9.61 -1.26 -2.90
C GLU A 51 10.10 -0.08 -2.03
N ARG A 52 9.52 1.10 -2.21
CA ARG A 52 9.82 2.28 -1.38
C ARG A 52 9.51 2.03 0.10
N LEU A 53 8.39 1.38 0.39
CA LEU A 53 7.97 1.03 1.75
C LEU A 53 8.89 -0.04 2.36
N GLU A 54 9.23 -1.08 1.60
CA GLU A 54 10.18 -2.11 2.06
C GLU A 54 11.53 -1.49 2.43
N LYS A 55 12.10 -0.65 1.56
CA LYS A 55 13.35 0.06 1.82
C LYS A 55 13.27 0.96 3.05
N ALA A 56 12.14 1.62 3.27
CA ALA A 56 11.94 2.44 4.46
C ALA A 56 11.98 1.58 5.74
N VAL A 57 11.38 0.39 5.73
CA VAL A 57 11.42 -0.55 6.87
C VAL A 57 12.85 -1.03 7.13
N GLU A 58 13.62 -1.35 6.08
CA GLU A 58 15.03 -1.75 6.22
C GLU A 58 15.88 -0.65 6.87
N LEU A 59 15.75 0.59 6.39
CA LEU A 59 16.45 1.74 6.96
C LEU A 59 16.09 1.96 8.42
N LEU A 60 14.80 1.85 8.77
CA LEU A 60 14.35 1.96 10.16
C LEU A 60 14.99 0.88 11.03
N LYS A 61 14.98 -0.39 10.60
CA LYS A 61 15.64 -1.49 11.32
C LYS A 61 17.13 -1.21 11.54
N ALA A 62 17.84 -0.71 10.53
CA ALA A 62 19.26 -0.36 10.66
C ALA A 62 19.51 0.77 11.66
N VAL A 63 18.64 1.80 11.68
CA VAL A 63 18.70 2.89 12.66
C VAL A 63 18.43 2.37 14.08
N TYR A 64 17.42 1.52 14.27
CA TYR A 64 17.13 0.92 15.57
C TYR A 64 18.29 0.04 16.06
N ALA A 65 18.85 -0.83 15.22
CA ALA A 65 19.98 -1.69 15.59
C ALA A 65 21.21 -0.89 16.03
N LYS A 66 21.53 0.21 15.33
CA LYS A 66 22.62 1.11 15.70
C LYS A 66 22.37 1.84 17.04
N ARG A 67 21.12 2.14 17.38
CA ARG A 67 20.76 2.77 18.65
C ARG A 67 20.76 1.77 19.82
N SER A 68 20.37 0.52 19.59
CA SER A 68 20.38 -0.53 20.62
C SER A 68 21.77 -1.07 20.94
N GLY A 69 22.75 -0.90 20.04
CA GLY A 69 24.15 -1.31 20.25
C GLY A 69 25.08 -0.21 20.79
N GLY A 70 24.55 0.98 21.13
CA GLY A 70 25.34 2.13 21.60
C GLY A 70 25.15 2.46 23.09
N GLY A 71 24.69 1.49 23.87
CA GLY A 71 24.42 1.64 25.30
C GLY A 71 25.21 0.65 26.15
N GLU A 72 26.52 0.55 25.94
CA GLU A 72 27.53 0.08 26.92
C GLU A 72 28.83 0.87 26.71
#